data_AF-A0A9E1KHW0-F1
#
_entry.id   AF-A0A9E1KHW0-F1
#
_cell.length_a   1.000
_cell.length_b   1.000
_cell.length_c   1.000
_cell.angle_alpha   90.00
_cell.angle_beta   90.00
_cell.angle_gamma   90.00
#
_symmetry.space_group_name_H-M   'P 1'
#
loop_
_entity.id
_entity.type
_entity.pdbx_description
1 polymer ?
#
loop_
_entity_poly.entity_id
_entity_poly.type
_entity_poly.pdbx_seq_one_letter_code
_entity_poly.pdbx_strand_id
1 'polypeptide(L)'
;MTHEHTYETASAFAGQRHLSFLEPMPIANIKEAISNLVLELTRALEVQGCTIIGHIKGRVDAGSSGSLFFNTTQFAVAPRFRGELQEPVLRAELAINIIVYGVTEAQIDRAFENSLRLILVVP
;
A
#
# COMPACT_ATOMS: atom_id res chain seq x y z
N MET A 1 -36.56 21.63 -6.35
CA MET A 1 -35.32 21.56 -5.56
C MET A 1 -34.37 20.66 -6.33
N THR A 2 -33.36 21.24 -6.97
CA THR A 2 -32.28 20.47 -7.60
C THR A 2 -31.38 19.97 -6.48
N HIS A 3 -31.33 18.66 -6.27
CA HIS A 3 -30.29 18.05 -5.45
C HIS A 3 -28.98 18.20 -6.21
N GLU A 4 -28.17 19.20 -5.85
CA GLU A 4 -26.75 19.20 -6.23
C GLU A 4 -26.12 17.99 -5.54
N HIS A 5 -25.83 16.96 -6.34
CA HIS A 5 -24.99 15.86 -5.90
C HIS A 5 -23.57 16.39 -5.78
N THR A 6 -23.18 16.79 -4.57
CA THR A 6 -21.77 17.08 -4.27
C THR A 6 -21.01 15.77 -4.30
N TYR A 7 -20.36 15.48 -5.43
CA TYR A 7 -19.44 14.35 -5.52
C TYR A 7 -18.18 14.69 -4.73
N GLU A 8 -17.79 13.81 -3.81
CA GLU A 8 -16.47 13.92 -3.17
C GLU A 8 -15.39 13.85 -4.25
N THR A 9 -14.41 14.76 -4.18
CA THR A 9 -13.30 14.78 -5.12
C THR A 9 -12.28 13.71 -4.72
N ALA A 10 -11.74 13.00 -5.71
CA ALA A 10 -10.70 12.01 -5.45
C ALA A 10 -9.40 12.71 -5.04
N SER A 11 -8.76 12.21 -3.98
CA SER A 11 -7.38 12.51 -3.63
C SER A 11 -6.48 11.39 -4.11
N ALA A 12 -5.37 11.75 -4.73
CA ALA A 12 -4.39 10.81 -5.25
C ALA A 12 -3.04 11.01 -4.56
N PHE A 13 -2.30 9.92 -4.38
CA PHE A 13 -0.95 9.91 -3.84
C PHE A 13 -0.12 8.84 -4.54
N ALA A 14 1.16 9.11 -4.76
CA ALA A 14 2.13 8.14 -5.24
C ALA A 14 3.39 8.17 -4.37
N GLY A 15 3.90 7.00 -4.02
CA GLY A 15 5.07 6.85 -3.15
C GLY A 15 6.02 5.76 -3.65
N GLN A 16 7.33 5.97 -3.44
CA GLN A 16 8.38 5.00 -3.71
C GLN A 16 9.35 4.89 -2.53
N ARG A 17 9.71 3.67 -2.13
CA ARG A 17 10.60 3.41 -0.98
C ARG A 17 11.54 2.26 -1.29
N HIS A 18 12.79 2.41 -0.88
CA HIS A 18 13.76 1.32 -0.91
C HIS A 18 13.54 0.44 0.32
N LEU A 19 13.39 -0.86 0.11
CA LEU A 19 13.35 -1.87 1.13
C LEU A 19 14.73 -2.52 1.21
N SER A 20 15.30 -2.59 2.40
CA SER A 20 16.56 -3.29 2.67
C SER A 20 16.38 -4.13 3.92
N PHE A 21 16.70 -5.40 3.79
CA PHE A 21 16.58 -6.40 4.86
C PHE A 21 17.99 -6.78 5.34
N LEU A 22 18.15 -7.16 6.61
CA LEU A 22 19.48 -7.55 7.13
C LEU A 22 19.89 -8.92 6.58
N GLU A 23 18.90 -9.79 6.35
CA GLU A 23 19.05 -11.11 5.73
C GLU A 23 18.08 -11.26 4.55
N PRO A 24 18.32 -12.18 3.60
CA PRO A 24 17.40 -12.42 2.50
C PRO A 24 15.99 -12.80 2.99
N MET A 25 15.02 -11.92 2.77
CA MET A 25 13.67 -12.08 3.28
C MET A 25 12.90 -13.14 2.48
N PRO A 26 12.32 -14.17 3.13
CA PRO A 26 11.47 -15.14 2.45
C PRO A 26 10.26 -14.47 1.77
N ILE A 27 9.89 -14.98 0.61
CA ILE A 27 8.80 -14.42 -0.22
C ILE A 27 7.46 -14.38 0.52
N ALA A 28 7.19 -15.40 1.34
CA ALA A 28 5.98 -15.46 2.17
C ALA A 28 5.94 -14.29 3.17
N ASN A 29 7.07 -13.97 3.80
CA ASN A 29 7.18 -12.87 4.74
C ASN A 29 7.01 -11.52 4.03
N ILE A 30 7.51 -11.36 2.79
CA ILE A 30 7.27 -10.15 1.99
C ILE A 30 5.78 -9.96 1.71
N LYS A 31 5.09 -11.04 1.29
CA LYS A 31 3.63 -11.00 1.06
C LYS A 31 2.84 -10.65 2.32
N GLU A 32 3.23 -11.21 3.46
CA GLU A 32 2.64 -10.91 4.77
C GLU A 32 2.88 -9.45 5.16
N ALA A 33 4.12 -8.97 5.06
CA ALA A 33 4.48 -7.59 5.36
C ALA A 33 3.70 -6.58 4.51
N ILE A 34 3.57 -6.82 3.20
CA ILE A 34 2.75 -5.98 2.31
C ILE A 34 1.26 -6.09 2.64
N SER A 35 0.78 -7.26 3.05
CA SER A 35 -0.61 -7.40 3.50
C SER A 35 -0.88 -6.57 4.75
N ASN A 36 0.02 -6.62 5.73
CA ASN A 36 -0.06 -5.82 6.95
C ASN A 36 0.03 -4.32 6.64
N LEU A 37 0.88 -3.91 5.68
CA LEU A 37 0.95 -2.52 5.19
C LEU A 37 -0.44 -2.03 4.79
N VAL A 38 -1.07 -2.79 3.89
CA VAL A 38 -2.30 -2.39 3.24
C VAL A 38 -3.47 -2.44 4.23
N LEU A 39 -3.49 -3.43 5.13
CA LEU A 39 -4.48 -3.51 6.19
C LEU A 39 -4.40 -2.29 7.10
N GLU A 40 -3.22 -1.92 7.59
CA GLU A 40 -3.11 -0.76 8.49
C GLU A 40 -3.29 0.57 7.76
N LEU A 41 -2.82 0.68 6.51
CA LEU A 41 -3.04 1.86 5.69
C LEU A 41 -4.54 2.09 5.50
N THR A 42 -5.29 1.05 5.10
CA THR A 42 -6.72 1.20 4.86
C THR A 42 -7.51 1.49 6.13
N ARG A 43 -7.16 0.88 7.26
CA ARG A 43 -7.77 1.23 8.57
C ARG A 43 -7.46 2.66 8.98
N ALA A 44 -6.22 3.11 8.82
CA ALA A 44 -5.84 4.47 9.16
C ALA A 44 -6.58 5.50 8.30
N LEU A 45 -6.75 5.22 7.00
CA LEU A 45 -7.53 6.05 6.10
C LEU A 45 -9.01 6.10 6.53
N GLU A 46 -9.61 4.95 6.84
CA GLU A 46 -11.00 4.86 7.33
C GLU A 46 -11.22 5.70 8.59
N VAL A 47 -10.32 5.59 9.58
CA VAL A 47 -10.36 6.39 10.82
C VAL A 47 -10.23 7.90 10.55
N GLN A 48 -9.52 8.29 9.49
CA GLN A 48 -9.33 9.69 9.09
C GLN A 48 -10.51 10.27 8.28
N GLY A 49 -11.56 9.49 8.03
CA GLY A 49 -12.75 9.93 7.29
C GLY A 49 -12.74 9.52 5.81
N CYS A 50 -11.86 8.61 5.40
CA CYS A 50 -11.90 8.06 4.05
C CYS A 50 -13.19 7.27 3.85
N THR A 51 -13.96 7.62 2.82
CA THR A 51 -15.28 7.04 2.55
C THR A 51 -15.22 5.93 1.51
N ILE A 52 -14.33 6.07 0.52
CA ILE A 52 -14.21 5.15 -0.61
C ILE A 52 -12.73 4.93 -0.94
N ILE A 53 -12.35 3.65 -1.06
CA ILE A 53 -11.10 3.27 -1.73
C ILE A 53 -11.37 3.14 -3.23
N GLY A 54 -10.93 4.12 -4.03
CA GLY A 54 -10.94 4.00 -5.48
C GLY A 54 -10.02 2.87 -5.93
N HIS A 55 -8.73 2.97 -5.56
CA HIS A 55 -7.82 1.84 -5.56
C HIS A 55 -6.55 2.15 -4.78
N ILE A 56 -5.96 1.10 -4.21
CA ILE A 56 -4.57 1.09 -3.77
C ILE A 56 -3.88 0.03 -4.61
N LYS A 57 -2.84 0.40 -5.35
CA LYS A 57 -2.05 -0.51 -6.19
C LYS A 57 -0.58 -0.30 -5.91
N GLY A 58 0.19 -1.37 -5.87
CA GLY A 58 1.63 -1.24 -5.76
C GLY A 58 2.39 -2.40 -6.34
N ARG A 59 3.70 -2.26 -6.31
CA ARG A 59 4.68 -3.21 -6.83
C ARG A 59 5.86 -3.26 -5.87
N VAL A 60 6.30 -4.47 -5.56
CA VAL A 60 7.61 -4.75 -4.99
C VAL A 60 8.47 -5.29 -6.12
N ASP A 61 9.52 -4.57 -6.48
CA ASP A 61 10.46 -4.93 -7.54
C ASP A 61 11.80 -5.36 -6.92
N ALA A 62 12.17 -6.62 -7.11
CA ALA A 62 13.42 -7.20 -6.62
C ALA A 62 14.46 -7.38 -7.75
N GLY A 63 14.32 -6.65 -8.86
CA GLY A 63 15.22 -6.74 -10.01
C GLY A 63 15.15 -8.11 -10.67
N SER A 64 16.30 -8.80 -10.74
CA SER A 64 16.38 -10.13 -11.36
C SER A 64 15.55 -11.20 -10.65
N SER A 65 15.26 -11.02 -9.35
CA SER A 65 14.44 -11.96 -8.58
C SER A 65 12.93 -11.80 -8.82
N GLY A 66 12.53 -10.87 -9.70
CA GLY A 66 11.14 -10.71 -10.14
C GLY A 66 10.39 -9.55 -9.49
N SER A 67 9.07 -9.55 -9.67
CA SER A 67 8.20 -8.47 -9.19
C SER A 67 6.88 -9.03 -8.67
N LEU A 68 6.45 -8.49 -7.53
CA LEU A 68 5.16 -8.79 -6.91
C LEU A 68 4.26 -7.56 -6.99
N PHE A 69 3.11 -7.70 -7.62
CA PHE A 69 2.09 -6.65 -7.71
C PHE A 69 1.00 -6.92 -6.69
N PHE A 70 0.47 -5.85 -6.08
CA PHE A 70 -0.62 -5.95 -5.12
C PHE A 70 -1.68 -4.87 -5.35
N ASN A 71 -2.92 -5.16 -4.99
CA ASN A 71 -3.99 -4.17 -5.01
C ASN A 71 -5.12 -4.46 -4.01
N THR A 72 -5.79 -3.41 -3.57
CA THR A 72 -7.09 -3.49 -2.88
C THR A 72 -8.00 -2.35 -3.32
N THR A 73 -9.30 -2.56 -3.18
CA THR A 73 -10.38 -1.58 -3.37
C THR A 73 -11.34 -1.58 -2.18
N GLN A 74 -10.93 -2.16 -1.04
CA GLN A 74 -11.76 -2.33 0.14
C GLN A 74 -10.94 -2.02 1.40
N PHE A 75 -11.63 -1.53 2.44
CA PHE A 75 -11.05 -1.31 3.75
C PHE A 75 -10.81 -2.62 4.50
N ALA A 76 -9.72 -2.70 5.27
CA ALA A 76 -9.42 -3.80 6.19
C ALA A 76 -9.46 -5.21 5.57
N VAL A 77 -9.22 -5.31 4.26
CA VAL A 77 -9.10 -6.59 3.52
C VAL A 77 -7.69 -6.71 2.96
N ALA A 78 -7.11 -7.90 3.07
CA ALA A 78 -5.78 -8.19 2.53
C ALA A 78 -5.75 -7.95 1.01
N PRO A 79 -4.64 -7.42 0.46
CA PRO A 79 -4.55 -7.14 -0.95
C PRO A 79 -4.51 -8.43 -1.77
N ARG A 80 -4.98 -8.34 -3.02
CA ARG A 80 -4.77 -9.40 -4.01
C ARG A 80 -3.38 -9.25 -4.61
N PHE A 81 -2.67 -10.37 -4.73
CA PHE A 81 -1.34 -10.43 -5.33
C PHE A 81 -1.36 -10.97 -6.75
N ARG A 82 -0.41 -10.51 -7.58
CA ARG A 82 -0.06 -11.07 -8.89
C ARG A 82 1.45 -10.98 -9.12
N GLY A 83 1.96 -11.78 -10.04
CA GLY A 83 3.41 -11.90 -10.26
C GLY A 83 4.07 -12.70 -9.15
N GLU A 84 5.38 -12.90 -9.30
CA GLU A 84 6.15 -13.79 -8.44
C GLU A 84 7.54 -13.20 -8.18
N LEU A 85 8.01 -13.46 -6.97
CA LEU A 85 9.41 -13.35 -6.60
C LEU A 85 9.97 -14.78 -6.64
N GLN A 86 11.16 -14.96 -7.19
CA GLN A 86 11.73 -16.29 -7.43
C GLN A 86 12.64 -16.76 -6.29
N GLU A 87 13.24 -15.81 -5.58
CA GLU A 87 14.25 -16.06 -4.55
C GLU A 87 14.01 -15.14 -3.33
N PRO A 88 14.53 -15.50 -2.14
CA PRO A 88 14.59 -14.59 -0.99
C PRO A 88 15.26 -13.27 -1.37
N VAL A 89 14.71 -12.15 -0.88
CA VAL A 89 15.07 -10.82 -1.36
C VAL A 89 15.82 -10.05 -0.29
N LEU A 90 17.00 -9.53 -0.61
CA LEU A 90 17.77 -8.66 0.29
C LEU A 90 17.40 -7.17 0.11
N ARG A 91 17.05 -6.78 -1.13
CA ARG A 91 16.69 -5.41 -1.49
C ARG A 91 15.57 -5.40 -2.50
N ALA A 92 14.64 -4.46 -2.35
CA ALA A 92 13.57 -4.24 -3.32
C ALA A 92 13.18 -2.76 -3.37
N GLU A 93 12.48 -2.38 -4.43
CA GLU A 93 11.76 -1.10 -4.51
C GLU A 93 10.25 -1.35 -4.30
N LEU A 94 9.67 -0.67 -3.32
CA LEU A 94 8.22 -0.56 -3.15
C LEU A 94 7.73 0.69 -3.87
N ALA A 95 6.86 0.53 -4.85
CA ALA A 95 6.09 1.62 -5.45
C ALA A 95 4.60 1.44 -5.10
N ILE A 96 3.91 2.52 -4.76
CA ILE A 96 2.47 2.51 -4.44
C ILE A 96 1.77 3.71 -5.07
N ASN A 97 0.54 3.49 -5.52
CA ASN A 97 -0.40 4.52 -5.99
C ASN A 97 -1.72 4.33 -5.25
N ILE A 98 -2.26 5.42 -4.72
CA ILE A 98 -3.45 5.45 -3.88
C ILE A 98 -4.41 6.49 -4.48
N ILE A 99 -5.66 6.09 -4.72
CA ILE A 99 -6.76 6.98 -5.06
C ILE A 99 -7.93 6.69 -4.12
N VAL A 100 -8.34 7.70 -3.36
CA VAL A 100 -9.36 7.59 -2.32
C VAL A 100 -10.22 8.85 -2.24
N TYR A 101 -11.31 8.79 -1.49
CA TYR A 101 -12.28 9.88 -1.31
C TYR A 101 -12.48 10.17 0.18
N GLY A 102 -12.80 11.42 0.52
CA GLY A 102 -13.06 11.85 1.91
C GLY A 102 -11.82 12.26 2.73
N VAL A 103 -10.62 12.15 2.15
CA VAL A 103 -9.34 12.57 2.79
C VAL A 103 -8.48 13.37 1.83
N THR A 104 -7.55 14.16 2.37
CA THR A 104 -6.55 14.94 1.61
C THR A 104 -5.31 14.11 1.27
N GLU A 105 -4.53 14.53 0.28
CA GLU A 105 -3.24 13.92 -0.05
C GLU A 105 -2.29 13.87 1.16
N ALA A 106 -2.23 14.93 1.96
CA ALA A 106 -1.39 14.97 3.17
C ALA A 106 -1.80 13.96 4.25
N GLN A 107 -3.09 13.63 4.33
CA GLN A 107 -3.60 12.56 5.19
C GLN A 107 -3.17 11.19 4.65
N ILE A 108 -3.24 10.99 3.34
CA ILE A 108 -2.79 9.75 2.68
C ILE A 108 -1.29 9.51 2.92
N ASP A 109 -0.45 10.52 2.67
CA ASP A 109 0.99 10.43 2.87
C ASP A 109 1.33 10.08 4.33
N ARG A 110 0.70 10.76 5.29
CA ARG A 110 0.88 10.46 6.72
C ARG A 110 0.45 9.03 7.08
N ALA A 111 -0.68 8.57 6.56
CA ALA A 111 -1.15 7.21 6.80
C ALA A 111 -0.16 6.19 6.22
N PHE A 112 0.31 6.42 4.99
CA PHE A 112 1.30 5.57 4.34
C PHE A 112 2.62 5.49 5.12
N GLU A 113 3.18 6.64 5.52
CA GLU A 113 4.42 6.68 6.29
C GLU A 113 4.30 5.98 7.65
N ASN A 114 3.17 6.14 8.33
CA ASN A 114 2.93 5.47 9.61
C ASN A 114 2.79 3.95 9.44
N SER A 115 2.08 3.49 8.41
CA SER A 115 1.93 2.06 8.11
C SER A 115 3.25 1.42 7.65
N LEU A 116 4.08 2.16 6.92
CA LEU A 116 5.38 1.68 6.43
C LEU A 116 6.36 1.39 7.58
N ARG A 117 6.34 2.19 8.64
CA ARG A 117 7.20 1.99 9.83
C ARG A 117 6.99 0.63 10.50
N LEU A 118 5.81 0.03 10.36
CA LEU A 118 5.51 -1.30 10.90
C LEU A 118 6.20 -2.44 10.14
N ILE A 119 6.78 -2.14 8.97
CA ILE A 119 7.40 -3.12 8.06
C ILE A 119 8.89 -2.89 7.90
N LEU A 120 9.38 -1.68 8.18
CA LEU A 120 10.81 -1.34 8.15
C LEU A 120 11.56 -1.80 9.41
N VAL A 121 10.92 -2.57 10.29
CA VAL A 121 11.53 -3.25 11.44
C VAL A 121 11.27 -4.75 11.33
N VAL A 122 11.67 -5.34 10.20
CA VAL A 122 11.84 -6.80 10.15
C VAL A 122 13.33 -7.05 10.33
N PRO A 123 13.77 -7.68 11.44
CA PRO A 123 15.17 -8.06 11.60
C PRO A 123 15.62 -8.96 10.45
#